data_AF-A0A0C2FK00-F1
#
_entry.id   AF-A0A0C2FK00-F1
#
_cell.length_a   1.000
_cell.length_b   1.000
_cell.length_c   1.000
_cell.angle_alpha   90.00
_cell.angle_beta   90.00
_cell.angle_gamma   90.00
#
_symmetry.space_group_name_H-M   'P 1'
#
loop_
_entity.id
_entity.type
_entity.pdbx_description
1 polymer ?
#
loop_
_entity_poly.entity_id
_entity_poly.type
_entity_poly.pdbx_seq_one_letter_code
_entity_poly.pdbx_strand_id
1 'polypeptide(L)'
;EDVEQTCAYIKSSKKVFTHGMSPDEFLMVAEKIVSKTCSFVQVKLAVIKLLVSGLFEDQAVFSILVLGTAQSIEVVSDAAETAMKKMDIQTSVDNRVIVDELMASYLGIVTPTKPVIGKATVVFPVSTAMKQKILQYLTRSTVAPVAYMNNMKVCLEGLAHTSRTDSKLLIAALNFLVKVIEKMPAAAQKNFGPLLFDRVQKIQESEVKNGVALSLMYRCLGILGKRDSAILTGQADTIGHTFKSIAEAPEDVAYAVVDCLTQWLDGFRKLKDVALMEKLKALIQEFITH
;
A
#
# COMPACT_ATOMS: atom_id res chain seq x y z
N GLU A 1 -5.79 2.04 25.26
CA GLU A 1 -4.61 2.90 25.29
C GLU A 1 -4.88 4.01 26.27
N ASP A 2 -4.02 4.20 27.26
CA ASP A 2 -4.21 5.18 28.31
C ASP A 2 -3.76 6.56 27.80
N VAL A 3 -4.73 7.45 27.58
CA VAL A 3 -4.49 8.81 27.07
C VAL A 3 -3.64 9.61 28.04
N GLU A 4 -3.81 9.41 29.36
CA GLU A 4 -3.04 10.11 30.38
C GLU A 4 -1.57 9.67 30.34
N GLN A 5 -1.33 8.36 30.23
CA GLN A 5 0.01 7.79 30.06
C GLN A 5 0.67 8.30 28.77
N THR A 6 -0.08 8.34 27.67
CA THR A 6 0.39 8.84 26.36
C THR A 6 0.79 10.32 26.45
N CYS A 7 -0.04 11.14 27.11
CA CYS A 7 0.27 12.56 27.36
C CYS A 7 1.52 12.73 28.25
N ALA A 8 1.65 11.94 29.31
CA ALA A 8 2.81 11.98 30.20
C ALA A 8 4.11 11.59 29.45
N TYR A 9 4.04 10.63 28.55
CA TYR A 9 5.16 10.23 27.71
C TYR A 9 5.54 11.31 26.70
N ILE A 10 4.57 11.95 26.04
CA ILE A 10 4.85 13.08 25.14
C ILE A 10 5.54 14.22 25.90
N LYS A 11 4.99 14.61 27.06
CA LYS A 11 5.55 15.70 27.91
C LYS A 11 6.96 15.39 28.43
N SER A 12 7.27 14.11 28.67
CA SER A 12 8.61 13.67 29.07
C SER A 12 9.56 13.40 27.90
N SER A 13 9.20 13.81 26.68
CA SER A 13 9.98 13.59 25.45
C SER A 13 10.31 12.11 25.17
N LYS A 14 9.49 11.20 25.70
CA LYS A 14 9.57 9.77 25.35
C LYS A 14 8.96 9.55 23.97
N LYS A 15 9.46 8.56 23.25
CA LYS A 15 8.94 8.20 21.93
C LYS A 15 7.56 7.55 22.08
N VAL A 16 6.54 8.20 21.50
CA VAL A 16 5.14 7.75 21.48
C VAL A 16 4.61 7.84 20.06
N PHE A 17 3.72 6.93 19.68
CA PHE A 17 3.09 6.94 18.36
C PHE A 17 1.66 7.45 18.45
N THR A 18 1.43 8.71 18.06
CA THR A 18 0.11 9.37 18.06
C THR A 18 -0.67 9.16 16.75
N HIS A 19 -0.25 8.17 15.94
CA HIS A 19 -0.84 7.73 14.66
C HIS A 19 -1.73 8.74 13.92
N GLY A 20 -1.18 9.42 12.92
CA GLY A 20 -1.90 10.38 12.08
C GLY A 20 -2.05 11.78 12.66
N MET A 21 -1.45 12.04 13.84
CA MET A 21 -1.39 13.35 14.48
C MET A 21 0.04 13.66 14.93
N SER A 22 0.36 14.94 15.01
CA SER A 22 1.54 15.42 15.73
C SER A 22 1.35 15.30 17.26
N PRO A 23 2.45 15.29 18.05
CA PRO A 23 2.35 15.31 19.50
C PRO A 23 1.57 16.51 20.06
N ASP A 24 1.73 17.69 19.44
CA ASP A 24 1.07 18.93 19.86
C ASP A 24 -0.45 18.85 19.64
N GLU A 25 -0.88 18.32 18.48
CA GLU A 25 -2.30 18.08 18.20
C GLU A 25 -2.89 17.07 19.18
N PHE A 26 -2.17 15.97 19.46
CA PHE A 26 -2.62 14.96 20.40
C PHE A 26 -2.80 15.56 21.81
N LEU A 27 -1.82 16.33 22.29
CA LEU A 27 -1.91 17.00 23.59
C LEU A 27 -3.09 17.99 23.63
N MET A 28 -3.28 18.80 22.59
CA MET A 28 -4.40 19.74 22.54
C MET A 28 -5.74 19.00 22.65
N VAL A 29 -5.93 17.92 21.87
CA VAL A 29 -7.15 17.12 21.88
C VAL A 29 -7.34 16.45 23.24
N ALA A 30 -6.30 15.79 23.76
CA ALA A 30 -6.37 15.07 25.02
C ALA A 30 -6.69 16.00 26.20
N GLU A 31 -5.99 17.14 26.32
CA GLU A 31 -6.16 18.05 27.45
C GLU A 31 -7.48 18.82 27.42
N LYS A 32 -8.00 19.14 26.23
CA LYS A 32 -9.25 19.91 26.09
C LYS A 32 -10.51 19.07 26.06
N ILE A 33 -10.42 17.83 25.56
CA ILE A 33 -11.61 17.00 25.26
C ILE A 33 -11.73 15.83 26.24
N VAL A 34 -10.60 15.23 26.64
CA VAL A 34 -10.60 14.12 27.60
C VAL A 34 -10.58 14.69 29.02
N SER A 35 -11.72 15.23 29.45
CA SER A 35 -11.95 15.51 30.86
C SER A 35 -12.25 14.22 31.62
N LYS A 36 -12.15 14.23 32.96
CA LYS A 36 -12.49 13.09 33.84
C LYS A 36 -13.92 12.54 33.67
N THR A 37 -14.80 13.19 32.89
CA THR A 37 -16.22 12.86 32.78
C THR A 37 -16.62 12.10 31.51
N CYS A 38 -15.75 12.02 30.47
CA CYS A 38 -16.09 11.36 29.22
C CYS A 38 -14.99 10.40 28.77
N SER A 39 -15.36 9.16 28.46
CA SER A 39 -14.39 8.18 27.95
C SER A 39 -14.00 8.48 26.51
N PHE A 40 -12.75 8.16 26.14
CA PHE A 40 -12.24 8.34 24.78
C PHE A 40 -13.07 7.59 23.72
N VAL A 41 -13.65 6.44 24.09
CA VAL A 41 -14.55 5.68 23.23
C VAL A 41 -15.81 6.48 22.93
N GLN A 42 -16.44 7.06 23.94
CA GLN A 42 -17.65 7.89 23.78
C GLN A 42 -17.37 9.12 22.90
N VAL A 43 -16.22 9.77 23.09
CA VAL A 43 -15.80 10.90 22.25
C VAL A 43 -15.67 10.47 20.78
N LYS A 44 -14.97 9.37 20.50
CA LYS A 44 -14.82 8.84 19.12
C LYS A 44 -16.18 8.51 18.48
N LEU A 45 -17.08 7.88 19.24
CA LEU A 45 -18.43 7.58 18.75
C LEU A 45 -19.24 8.84 18.49
N ALA A 46 -19.15 9.85 19.37
CA ALA A 46 -19.80 11.14 19.16
C ALA A 46 -19.27 11.86 17.92
N VAL A 47 -17.95 11.81 17.67
CA VAL A 47 -17.35 12.36 16.46
C VAL A 47 -17.89 11.63 15.22
N ILE A 48 -17.92 10.29 15.20
CA ILE A 48 -18.50 9.57 14.05
C ILE A 48 -19.95 9.97 13.82
N LYS A 49 -20.77 10.02 14.88
CA LYS A 49 -22.17 10.46 14.79
C LYS A 49 -22.32 11.87 14.25
N LEU A 50 -21.45 12.80 14.66
CA LEU A 50 -21.43 14.17 14.17
C LEU A 50 -21.05 14.23 12.69
N LEU A 51 -20.02 13.49 12.27
CA LEU A 51 -19.58 13.45 10.87
C LEU A 51 -20.66 12.92 9.93
N VAL A 52 -21.50 11.98 10.39
CA VAL A 52 -22.59 11.38 9.59
C VAL A 52 -23.97 12.00 9.84
N SER A 53 -24.02 13.14 10.54
CA SER A 53 -25.29 13.81 10.89
C SER A 53 -25.98 14.52 9.72
N GLY A 54 -25.34 14.54 8.54
CA GLY A 54 -25.79 15.32 7.37
C GLY A 54 -25.31 16.77 7.38
N LEU A 55 -24.53 17.18 8.39
CA LEU A 55 -23.93 18.53 8.46
C LEU A 55 -22.71 18.70 7.55
N PHE A 56 -22.11 17.61 7.08
CA PHE A 56 -20.92 17.60 6.24
C PHE A 56 -21.19 16.82 4.96
N GLU A 57 -20.56 17.26 3.88
CA GLU A 57 -20.51 16.47 2.65
C GLU A 57 -19.69 15.19 2.86
N ASP A 58 -20.08 14.11 2.19
CA ASP A 58 -19.41 12.81 2.25
C ASP A 58 -17.90 12.95 2.00
N GLN A 59 -17.53 13.75 1.00
CA GLN A 59 -16.14 13.98 0.60
C GLN A 59 -15.31 14.61 1.72
N ALA A 60 -15.89 15.47 2.54
CA ALA A 60 -15.20 16.17 3.63
C ALA A 60 -14.87 15.24 4.81
N VAL A 61 -15.63 14.15 4.98
CA VAL A 61 -15.49 13.24 6.13
C VAL A 61 -14.89 11.88 5.75
N PHE A 62 -14.83 11.56 4.46
CA PHE A 62 -14.40 10.26 3.95
C PHE A 62 -13.04 9.81 4.47
N SER A 63 -12.00 10.65 4.34
CA SER A 63 -10.63 10.33 4.78
C SER A 63 -10.58 9.98 6.29
N ILE A 64 -11.38 10.67 7.10
CA ILE A 64 -11.46 10.45 8.55
C ILE A 64 -12.17 9.12 8.84
N LEU A 65 -13.28 8.83 8.15
CA LEU A 65 -14.01 7.58 8.33
C LEU A 65 -13.19 6.36 7.89
N VAL A 66 -12.39 6.47 6.82
CA VAL A 66 -11.42 5.42 6.43
C VAL A 66 -10.49 5.08 7.60
N LEU A 67 -9.90 6.09 8.25
CA LEU A 67 -9.06 5.88 9.44
C LEU A 67 -9.86 5.34 10.64
N GLY A 68 -11.13 5.71 10.75
CA GLY A 68 -12.08 5.18 11.71
C GLY A 68 -12.30 3.66 11.58
N THR A 69 -12.39 3.15 10.35
CA THR A 69 -12.57 1.70 10.10
C THR A 69 -11.37 0.83 10.51
N ALA A 70 -10.22 1.44 10.81
CA ALA A 70 -8.99 0.77 11.20
C ALA A 70 -8.65 0.95 12.70
N GLN A 71 -9.57 1.51 13.48
CA GLN A 71 -9.40 1.65 14.93
C GLN A 71 -9.34 0.28 15.60
N SER A 72 -8.55 0.16 16.67
CA SER A 72 -8.45 -1.07 17.47
C SER A 72 -9.65 -1.31 18.39
N ILE A 73 -10.53 -0.31 18.55
CA ILE A 73 -11.74 -0.40 19.36
C ILE A 73 -12.90 -0.78 18.44
N GLU A 74 -13.37 -2.02 18.57
CA GLU A 74 -14.39 -2.64 17.71
C GLU A 74 -15.65 -1.77 17.54
N VAL A 75 -16.24 -1.30 18.65
CA VAL A 75 -17.44 -0.46 18.59
C VAL A 75 -17.23 0.83 17.78
N VAL A 76 -16.01 1.38 17.77
CA VAL A 76 -15.66 2.57 16.98
C VAL A 76 -15.45 2.20 15.51
N SER A 77 -14.72 1.12 15.23
CA SER A 77 -14.51 0.66 13.85
C SER A 77 -15.83 0.27 13.18
N ASP A 78 -16.72 -0.41 13.88
CA ASP A 78 -18.02 -0.85 13.37
C ASP A 78 -18.95 0.34 13.07
N ALA A 79 -18.92 1.35 13.93
CA ALA A 79 -19.65 2.59 13.69
C ALA A 79 -19.14 3.30 12.43
N ALA A 80 -17.82 3.36 12.24
CA ALA A 80 -17.22 3.92 11.03
C ALA A 80 -17.52 3.07 9.79
N GLU A 81 -17.46 1.74 9.87
CA GLU A 81 -17.81 0.86 8.75
C GLU A 81 -19.28 0.98 8.37
N THR A 82 -20.18 1.12 9.34
CA THR A 82 -21.60 1.38 9.12
C THR A 82 -21.84 2.72 8.44
N ALA A 83 -21.08 3.76 8.83
CA ALA A 83 -21.09 5.04 8.16
C ALA A 83 -20.66 4.92 6.69
N MET A 84 -19.53 4.25 6.43
CA MET A 84 -18.96 4.08 5.10
C MET A 84 -19.90 3.35 4.13
N LYS A 85 -20.77 2.44 4.61
CA LYS A 85 -21.75 1.73 3.77
C LYS A 85 -22.78 2.66 3.10
N LYS A 86 -23.00 3.86 3.65
CA LYS A 86 -23.96 4.83 3.14
C LYS A 86 -23.36 5.83 2.15
N MET A 87 -22.03 5.85 2.01
CA MET A 87 -21.32 6.84 1.22
C MET A 87 -21.08 6.34 -0.21
N ASP A 88 -21.04 7.28 -1.15
CA ASP A 88 -20.50 6.98 -2.48
C ASP A 88 -18.97 6.89 -2.43
N ILE A 89 -18.50 5.66 -2.24
CA ILE A 89 -17.06 5.38 -2.16
C ILE A 89 -16.37 5.73 -3.48
N GLN A 90 -16.99 5.49 -4.65
CA GLN A 90 -16.29 5.68 -5.92
C GLN A 90 -16.04 7.16 -6.19
N THR A 91 -17.07 7.98 -6.02
CA THR A 91 -16.95 9.44 -6.13
C THR A 91 -15.91 9.99 -5.16
N SER A 92 -15.81 9.42 -3.96
CA SER A 92 -14.83 9.83 -2.96
C SER A 92 -13.40 9.46 -3.35
N VAL A 93 -13.15 8.20 -3.76
CA VAL A 93 -11.80 7.75 -4.11
C VAL A 93 -11.32 8.28 -5.47
N ASP A 94 -12.20 8.78 -6.33
CA ASP A 94 -11.83 9.48 -7.57
C ASP A 94 -11.63 10.99 -7.37
N ASN A 95 -11.84 11.52 -6.16
CA ASN A 95 -11.51 12.89 -5.82
C ASN A 95 -10.01 13.02 -5.49
N ARG A 96 -9.30 13.89 -6.22
CA ARG A 96 -7.85 14.10 -6.05
C ARG A 96 -7.47 14.58 -4.64
N VAL A 97 -8.28 15.44 -4.01
CA VAL A 97 -8.01 15.97 -2.67
C VAL A 97 -8.03 14.84 -1.65
N ILE A 98 -9.04 13.97 -1.71
CA ILE A 98 -9.18 12.81 -0.81
C ILE A 98 -8.03 11.83 -1.01
N VAL A 99 -7.67 11.55 -2.27
CA VAL A 99 -6.52 10.69 -2.59
C VAL A 99 -5.24 11.24 -1.98
N ASP A 100 -4.97 12.54 -2.12
CA ASP A 100 -3.79 13.19 -1.56
C ASP A 100 -3.80 13.15 -0.02
N GLU A 101 -4.96 13.32 0.63
CA GLU A 101 -5.10 13.20 2.09
C GLU A 101 -4.83 11.79 2.61
N LEU A 102 -5.35 10.77 1.91
CA LEU A 102 -5.15 9.37 2.26
C LEU A 102 -3.68 8.96 2.07
N MET A 103 -3.04 9.38 0.97
CA MET A 103 -1.61 9.16 0.74
C MET A 103 -0.75 9.90 1.76
N ALA A 104 -1.11 11.14 2.11
CA ALA A 104 -0.39 11.91 3.10
C ALA A 104 -0.46 11.27 4.49
N SER A 105 -1.65 10.80 4.89
CA SER A 105 -1.87 10.05 6.13
C SER A 105 -1.07 8.74 6.14
N TYR A 106 -1.03 8.03 5.02
CA TYR A 106 -0.22 6.80 4.86
C TYR A 106 1.27 7.07 5.09
N LEU A 107 1.79 8.13 4.45
CA LEU A 107 3.22 8.52 4.47
C LEU A 107 3.63 9.29 5.74
N GLY A 108 2.68 9.73 6.57
CA GLY A 108 2.95 10.59 7.72
C GLY A 108 3.37 12.01 7.35
N ILE A 109 2.89 12.55 6.22
CA ILE A 109 3.18 13.92 5.78
C ILE A 109 1.94 14.79 5.89
N VAL A 110 2.14 16.10 5.95
CA VAL A 110 1.06 17.08 5.99
C VAL A 110 0.63 17.45 4.57
N THR A 111 -0.67 17.58 4.31
CA THR A 111 -1.18 18.17 3.06
C THR A 111 -1.23 19.69 3.16
N PRO A 112 -0.92 20.45 2.08
CA PRO A 112 -1.03 21.91 2.09
C PRO A 112 -2.44 22.43 2.42
N THR A 113 -3.46 21.59 2.21
CA THR A 113 -4.87 21.90 2.44
C THR A 113 -5.31 21.75 3.88
N LYS A 114 -4.52 21.07 4.74
CA LYS A 114 -4.86 20.92 6.16
C LYS A 114 -4.27 22.06 6.98
N PRO A 115 -5.10 22.82 7.73
CA PRO A 115 -4.58 23.75 8.71
C PRO A 115 -3.80 22.96 9.77
N VAL A 116 -2.52 23.30 9.94
CA VAL A 116 -1.67 22.66 10.93
C VAL A 116 -1.79 23.42 12.24
N ILE A 117 -2.00 22.70 13.33
CA ILE A 117 -1.88 23.26 14.67
C ILE A 117 -0.40 23.23 15.06
N GLY A 118 0.17 24.40 15.33
CA GLY A 118 1.58 24.54 15.72
C GLY A 118 2.54 24.65 14.53
N LYS A 119 3.81 24.27 14.74
CA LYS A 119 4.88 24.36 13.72
C LYS A 119 5.14 23.02 13.00
N ALA A 120 4.30 22.02 13.22
CA ALA A 120 4.54 20.67 12.72
C ALA A 120 4.39 20.60 11.19
N THR A 121 5.43 20.16 10.48
CA THR A 121 5.37 19.89 9.05
C THR A 121 5.27 18.39 8.73
N VAL A 122 5.25 17.54 9.78
CA VAL A 122 5.25 16.08 9.71
C VAL A 122 4.33 15.55 10.82
N VAL A 123 3.55 14.52 10.51
CA VAL A 123 2.71 13.79 11.47
C VAL A 123 3.23 12.37 11.63
N PHE A 124 2.94 11.70 12.74
CA PHE A 124 3.30 10.28 12.84
C PHE A 124 2.54 9.48 11.77
N PRO A 125 3.20 8.54 11.05
CA PRO A 125 2.49 7.64 10.16
C PRO A 125 1.38 6.89 10.89
N VAL A 126 0.29 6.66 10.17
CA VAL A 126 -0.83 5.88 10.68
C VAL A 126 -0.44 4.42 10.97
N SER A 127 -1.27 3.72 11.75
CA SER A 127 -1.00 2.34 12.15
C SER A 127 -0.95 1.38 10.95
N THR A 128 -0.42 0.17 11.16
CA THR A 128 -0.38 -0.88 10.11
C THR A 128 -1.79 -1.19 9.57
N ALA A 129 -2.79 -1.26 10.45
CA ALA A 129 -4.18 -1.52 10.08
C ALA A 129 -4.77 -0.36 9.25
N MET A 130 -4.46 0.88 9.61
CA MET A 130 -4.88 2.07 8.86
C MET A 130 -4.24 2.11 7.48
N LYS A 131 -2.94 1.83 7.38
CA LYS A 131 -2.23 1.70 6.09
C LYS A 131 -2.91 0.67 5.18
N GLN A 132 -3.29 -0.47 5.73
CA GLN A 132 -4.00 -1.51 4.99
C GLN A 132 -5.36 -1.02 4.47
N LYS A 133 -6.19 -0.39 5.31
CA LYS A 133 -7.49 0.16 4.89
C LYS A 133 -7.32 1.26 3.83
N ILE A 134 -6.36 2.17 4.02
CA ILE A 134 -6.03 3.22 3.02
C ILE A 134 -5.72 2.59 1.66
N LEU A 135 -4.82 1.60 1.60
CA LEU A 135 -4.45 0.94 0.35
C LEU A 135 -5.64 0.25 -0.33
N GLN A 136 -6.57 -0.33 0.44
CA GLN A 136 -7.80 -0.91 -0.12
C GLN A 136 -8.65 0.13 -0.86
N TYR A 137 -8.78 1.35 -0.31
CA TYR A 137 -9.51 2.43 -0.98
C TYR A 137 -8.72 3.03 -2.15
N LEU A 138 -7.41 3.25 -2.00
CA LEU A 138 -6.56 3.76 -3.09
C LEU A 138 -6.53 2.80 -4.29
N THR A 139 -6.60 1.48 -4.06
CA THR A 139 -6.65 0.47 -5.15
C THR A 139 -7.92 0.57 -5.99
N ARG A 140 -9.03 1.06 -5.41
CA ARG A 140 -10.30 1.28 -6.13
C ARG A 140 -10.33 2.57 -6.93
N SER A 141 -9.44 3.50 -6.61
CA SER A 141 -9.35 4.80 -7.27
C SER A 141 -8.82 4.69 -8.69
N THR A 142 -9.42 5.44 -9.60
CA THR A 142 -8.88 5.65 -10.94
C THR A 142 -7.77 6.70 -10.96
N VAL A 143 -7.77 7.60 -9.97
CA VAL A 143 -6.86 8.75 -9.81
C VAL A 143 -5.59 8.41 -9.02
N ALA A 144 -5.71 7.63 -7.94
CA ALA A 144 -4.57 7.30 -7.07
C ALA A 144 -3.39 6.66 -7.82
N PRO A 145 -3.59 5.71 -8.76
CA PRO A 145 -2.47 5.10 -9.46
C PRO A 145 -1.66 6.08 -10.33
N VAL A 146 -2.23 7.22 -10.70
CA VAL A 146 -1.60 8.26 -11.52
C VAL A 146 -1.24 9.53 -10.73
N ALA A 147 -1.48 9.55 -9.42
CA ALA A 147 -1.16 10.67 -8.52
C ALA A 147 0.34 10.71 -8.17
N TYR A 148 1.17 10.99 -9.17
CA TYR A 148 2.61 11.15 -8.99
C TYR A 148 2.95 12.41 -8.19
N MET A 149 3.93 12.39 -7.27
CA MET A 149 4.87 11.31 -6.92
C MET A 149 4.46 10.49 -5.68
N ASN A 150 3.32 10.80 -5.06
CA ASN A 150 2.93 10.18 -3.79
C ASN A 150 2.54 8.71 -3.96
N ASN A 151 1.93 8.32 -5.09
CA ASN A 151 1.66 6.92 -5.44
C ASN A 151 2.91 6.04 -5.34
N MET A 152 4.05 6.52 -5.86
CA MET A 152 5.32 5.81 -5.88
C MET A 152 5.92 5.69 -4.48
N LYS A 153 5.86 6.77 -3.68
CA LYS A 153 6.30 6.74 -2.28
C LYS A 153 5.51 5.71 -1.46
N VAL A 154 4.17 5.69 -1.65
CA VAL A 154 3.28 4.73 -0.99
C VAL A 154 3.66 3.29 -1.38
N CYS A 155 3.90 3.02 -2.66
CA CYS A 155 4.36 1.71 -3.13
C CYS A 155 5.71 1.31 -2.51
N LEU A 156 6.71 2.18 -2.57
CA LEU A 156 8.05 1.89 -2.06
C LEU A 156 8.05 1.64 -0.54
N GLU A 157 7.27 2.42 0.22
CA GLU A 157 7.11 2.20 1.66
C GLU A 157 6.34 0.92 1.97
N GLY A 158 5.28 0.60 1.20
CA GLY A 158 4.54 -0.66 1.34
C GLY A 158 5.41 -1.90 1.12
N LEU A 159 6.37 -1.83 0.18
CA LEU A 159 7.34 -2.89 -0.09
C LEU A 159 8.50 -2.94 0.92
N ALA A 160 8.74 -1.88 1.68
CA ALA A 160 9.86 -1.82 2.64
C ALA A 160 9.64 -2.71 3.88
N HIS A 161 8.43 -3.21 4.11
CA HIS A 161 8.08 -4.04 5.25
C HIS A 161 8.38 -5.53 5.02
N THR A 162 9.61 -5.85 4.62
CA THR A 162 10.06 -7.20 4.24
C THR A 162 10.06 -8.22 5.39
N SER A 163 10.03 -7.77 6.65
CA SER A 163 9.98 -8.66 7.83
C SER A 163 8.59 -9.25 8.11
N ARG A 164 7.58 -8.92 7.29
CA ARG A 164 6.19 -9.39 7.45
C ARG A 164 5.62 -9.87 6.12
N THR A 165 6.28 -10.86 5.54
CA THR A 165 6.02 -11.48 4.23
C THR A 165 4.61 -12.04 4.06
N ASP A 166 3.93 -12.41 5.16
CA ASP A 166 2.54 -12.89 5.13
C ASP A 166 1.50 -11.86 5.60
N SER A 167 1.86 -10.58 5.65
CA SER A 167 0.94 -9.55 6.15
C SER A 167 -0.12 -9.14 5.13
N LYS A 168 -1.35 -8.96 5.62
CA LYS A 168 -2.45 -8.32 4.86
C LYS A 168 -2.07 -6.95 4.29
N LEU A 169 -1.12 -6.26 4.93
CA LEU A 169 -0.58 -4.99 4.44
C LEU A 169 0.24 -5.18 3.16
N LEU A 170 1.10 -6.21 3.08
CA LEU A 170 1.86 -6.51 1.86
C LEU A 170 0.93 -6.83 0.69
N ILE A 171 -0.10 -7.65 0.92
CA ILE A 171 -1.11 -7.96 -0.11
C ILE A 171 -1.80 -6.67 -0.59
N ALA A 172 -2.19 -5.77 0.33
CA ALA A 172 -2.79 -4.49 -0.04
C ALA A 172 -1.82 -3.60 -0.82
N ALA A 173 -0.54 -3.59 -0.45
CA ALA A 173 0.50 -2.81 -1.13
C ALA A 173 0.79 -3.33 -2.53
N LEU A 174 0.87 -4.66 -2.71
CA LEU A 174 1.06 -5.29 -4.01
C LEU A 174 -0.14 -5.07 -4.93
N ASN A 175 -1.37 -5.15 -4.42
CA ASN A 175 -2.56 -4.82 -5.21
C ASN A 175 -2.54 -3.37 -5.71
N PHE A 176 -2.17 -2.43 -4.85
CA PHE A 176 -2.03 -1.04 -5.26
C PHE A 176 -0.87 -0.85 -6.25
N LEU A 177 0.26 -1.52 -6.03
CA LEU A 177 1.40 -1.50 -6.93
C LEU A 177 1.03 -1.97 -8.34
N VAL A 178 0.28 -3.07 -8.48
CA VAL A 178 -0.23 -3.55 -9.77
C VAL A 178 -0.94 -2.41 -10.53
N LYS A 179 -1.84 -1.68 -9.86
CA LYS A 179 -2.56 -0.56 -10.48
C LYS A 179 -1.62 0.57 -10.90
N VAL A 180 -0.61 0.88 -10.08
CA VAL A 180 0.38 1.93 -10.36
C VAL A 180 1.23 1.55 -11.57
N ILE A 181 1.78 0.33 -11.61
CA ILE A 181 2.65 -0.12 -12.71
C ILE A 181 1.87 -0.31 -14.02
N GLU A 182 0.59 -0.65 -13.99
CA GLU A 182 -0.28 -0.69 -15.18
C GLU A 182 -0.46 0.70 -15.81
N LYS A 183 -0.54 1.76 -14.99
CA LYS A 183 -0.77 3.13 -15.45
C LYS A 183 0.47 4.02 -15.47
N MET A 184 1.63 3.48 -15.12
CA MET A 184 2.89 4.24 -15.03
C MET A 184 3.29 4.87 -16.37
N PRO A 185 3.64 6.16 -16.44
CA PRO A 185 4.17 6.78 -17.66
C PRO A 185 5.53 6.17 -18.05
N ALA A 186 5.87 6.17 -19.35
CA ALA A 186 7.12 5.58 -19.85
C ALA A 186 8.40 6.18 -19.21
N ALA A 187 8.42 7.48 -18.97
CA ALA A 187 9.54 8.15 -18.30
C ALA A 187 9.73 7.65 -16.84
N ALA A 188 8.63 7.47 -16.11
CA ALA A 188 8.66 6.91 -14.76
C ALA A 188 9.03 5.42 -14.78
N GLN A 189 8.52 4.65 -15.75
CA GLN A 189 8.87 3.23 -15.94
C GLN A 189 10.38 3.06 -16.10
N LYS A 190 11.04 3.91 -16.91
CA LYS A 190 12.49 3.85 -17.12
C LYS A 190 13.28 4.11 -15.83
N ASN A 191 12.79 4.99 -14.96
CA ASN A 191 13.49 5.39 -13.74
C ASN A 191 13.21 4.46 -12.55
N PHE A 192 11.97 4.00 -12.40
CA PHE A 192 11.51 3.24 -11.24
C PHE A 192 11.28 1.76 -11.53
N GLY A 193 11.11 1.35 -12.78
CA GLY A 193 10.84 -0.03 -13.18
C GLY A 193 11.89 -1.02 -12.66
N PRO A 194 13.20 -0.79 -12.92
CA PRO A 194 14.26 -1.67 -12.39
C PRO A 194 14.27 -1.75 -10.85
N LEU A 195 14.08 -0.60 -10.18
CA LEU A 195 14.03 -0.55 -8.72
C LEU A 195 12.85 -1.33 -8.14
N LEU A 196 11.66 -1.17 -8.71
CA LEU A 196 10.47 -1.89 -8.26
C LEU A 196 10.59 -3.40 -8.52
N PHE A 197 11.17 -3.79 -9.65
CA PHE A 197 11.42 -5.19 -10.00
C PHE A 197 12.34 -5.83 -8.95
N ASP A 198 13.49 -5.23 -8.66
CA ASP A 198 14.44 -5.68 -7.64
C ASP A 198 13.79 -5.79 -6.24
N ARG A 199 12.96 -4.81 -5.86
CA ARG A 199 12.27 -4.82 -4.56
C ARG A 199 11.27 -5.97 -4.46
N VAL A 200 10.46 -6.21 -5.49
CA VAL A 200 9.49 -7.30 -5.50
C VAL A 200 10.20 -8.66 -5.47
N GLN A 201 11.28 -8.80 -6.25
CA GLN A 201 12.08 -10.02 -6.28
C GLN A 201 12.69 -10.33 -4.90
N LYS A 202 13.31 -9.34 -4.24
CA LYS A 202 13.88 -9.53 -2.89
C LYS A 202 12.85 -9.96 -1.85
N ILE A 203 11.60 -9.50 -1.98
CA ILE A 203 10.53 -9.93 -1.10
C ILE A 203 10.14 -11.37 -1.42
N GLN A 204 10.02 -11.73 -2.70
CA GLN A 204 9.72 -13.09 -3.12
C GLN A 204 10.74 -14.10 -2.59
N GLU A 205 12.03 -13.74 -2.58
CA GLU A 205 13.12 -14.56 -2.05
C GLU A 205 13.10 -14.71 -0.51
N SER A 206 12.37 -13.86 0.21
CA SER A 206 12.34 -13.83 1.69
C SER A 206 11.37 -14.83 2.34
N GLU A 207 11.20 -16.02 1.73
CA GLU A 207 10.33 -17.10 2.21
C GLU A 207 8.83 -16.72 2.35
N VAL A 208 8.29 -15.94 1.42
CA VAL A 208 6.84 -15.66 1.37
C VAL A 208 6.07 -16.95 1.11
N LYS A 209 5.17 -17.34 2.01
CA LYS A 209 4.36 -18.57 1.86
C LYS A 209 2.93 -18.31 1.42
N ASN A 210 2.47 -17.06 1.51
CA ASN A 210 1.14 -16.67 1.10
C ASN A 210 0.97 -16.70 -0.43
N GLY A 211 0.14 -17.62 -0.95
CA GLY A 211 -0.11 -17.78 -2.39
C GLY A 211 -0.67 -16.54 -3.09
N VAL A 212 -1.51 -15.75 -2.41
CA VAL A 212 -2.04 -14.49 -2.94
C VAL A 212 -0.93 -13.46 -3.11
N ALA A 213 -0.05 -13.33 -2.12
CA ALA A 213 1.09 -12.43 -2.19
C ALA A 213 2.04 -12.84 -3.32
N LEU A 214 2.40 -14.13 -3.41
CA LEU A 214 3.24 -14.68 -4.49
C LEU A 214 2.64 -14.41 -5.88
N SER A 215 1.34 -14.66 -6.05
CA SER A 215 0.64 -14.41 -7.31
C SER A 215 0.70 -12.94 -7.71
N LEU A 216 0.52 -12.03 -6.76
CA LEU A 216 0.63 -10.59 -7.02
C LEU A 216 2.07 -10.15 -7.31
N MET A 217 3.07 -10.77 -6.70
CA MET A 217 4.48 -10.52 -6.99
C MET A 217 4.81 -10.93 -8.44
N TYR A 218 4.44 -12.15 -8.85
CA TYR A 218 4.61 -12.59 -10.23
C TYR A 218 3.87 -11.68 -11.22
N ARG A 219 2.65 -11.24 -10.90
CA ARG A 219 1.94 -10.26 -11.72
C ARG A 219 2.70 -8.93 -11.82
N CYS A 220 3.29 -8.44 -10.73
CA CYS A 220 4.09 -7.22 -10.75
C CYS A 220 5.33 -7.37 -11.64
N LEU A 221 6.07 -8.47 -11.46
CA LEU A 221 7.27 -8.80 -12.22
C LEU A 221 6.96 -8.96 -13.72
N GLY A 222 5.85 -9.65 -14.05
CA GLY A 222 5.32 -9.81 -15.41
C GLY A 222 5.10 -8.46 -16.10
N ILE A 223 4.31 -7.58 -15.46
CA ILE A 223 3.98 -6.26 -16.03
C ILE A 223 5.24 -5.40 -16.18
N LEU A 224 6.11 -5.36 -15.16
CA LEU A 224 7.34 -4.57 -15.21
C LEU A 224 8.28 -5.03 -16.34
N GLY A 225 8.52 -6.33 -16.44
CA GLY A 225 9.39 -6.91 -17.48
C GLY A 225 8.80 -6.78 -18.89
N LYS A 226 7.48 -6.91 -19.04
CA LYS A 226 6.79 -6.67 -20.32
C LYS A 226 6.96 -5.24 -20.81
N ARG A 227 6.84 -4.27 -19.89
CA ARG A 227 6.87 -2.84 -20.20
C ARG A 227 8.28 -2.33 -20.49
N ASP A 228 9.30 -2.95 -19.90
CA ASP A 228 10.70 -2.66 -20.16
C ASP A 228 11.53 -3.95 -20.18
N SER A 229 11.71 -4.52 -21.37
CA SER A 229 12.47 -5.76 -21.55
C SER A 229 13.95 -5.62 -21.22
N ALA A 230 14.49 -4.39 -21.13
CA ALA A 230 15.87 -4.19 -20.71
C ALA A 230 16.10 -4.64 -19.26
N ILE A 231 15.06 -4.58 -18.41
CA ILE A 231 15.10 -5.10 -17.03
C ILE A 231 15.47 -6.58 -17.03
N LEU A 232 14.99 -7.36 -17.99
CA LEU A 232 15.21 -8.80 -18.08
C LEU A 232 16.62 -9.17 -18.56
N THR A 233 17.31 -8.25 -19.24
CA THR A 233 18.58 -8.52 -19.93
C THR A 233 19.73 -8.84 -18.96
N GLY A 234 19.58 -8.55 -17.67
CA GLY A 234 20.53 -8.91 -16.60
C GLY A 234 19.98 -9.87 -15.54
N GLN A 235 18.80 -10.48 -15.76
CA GLN A 235 18.05 -11.22 -14.74
C GLN A 235 17.95 -12.72 -15.08
N ALA A 236 19.04 -13.30 -15.59
CA ALA A 236 19.09 -14.69 -16.07
C ALA A 236 18.68 -15.71 -15.00
N ASP A 237 19.12 -15.51 -13.77
CA ASP A 237 18.85 -16.42 -12.66
C ASP A 237 17.41 -16.28 -12.18
N THR A 238 16.87 -15.06 -12.15
CA THR A 238 15.45 -14.78 -11.87
C THR A 238 14.53 -15.47 -12.88
N ILE A 239 14.88 -15.40 -14.17
CA ILE A 239 14.15 -16.07 -15.24
C ILE A 239 14.19 -17.59 -15.03
N GLY A 240 15.38 -18.16 -14.80
CA GLY A 240 15.53 -19.59 -14.54
C GLY A 240 14.76 -20.06 -13.30
N HIS A 241 14.80 -19.30 -12.21
CA HIS A 241 14.03 -19.56 -10.99
C HIS A 241 12.52 -19.51 -11.27
N THR A 242 12.06 -18.54 -12.07
CA THR A 242 10.65 -18.41 -12.44
C THR A 242 10.17 -19.63 -13.24
N PHE A 243 10.98 -20.15 -14.16
CA PHE A 243 10.66 -21.42 -14.85
C PHE A 243 10.56 -22.58 -13.87
N LYS A 244 11.55 -22.78 -13.00
CA LYS A 244 11.53 -23.83 -11.96
C LYS A 244 10.28 -23.76 -11.07
N SER A 245 9.86 -22.53 -10.75
CA SER A 245 8.68 -22.29 -9.93
C SER A 245 7.37 -22.81 -10.55
N ILE A 246 7.30 -23.09 -11.87
CA ILE A 246 6.10 -23.73 -12.46
C ILE A 246 5.85 -25.11 -11.83
N ALA A 247 6.91 -25.90 -11.63
CA ALA A 247 6.81 -27.26 -11.10
C ALA A 247 6.65 -27.31 -9.57
N GLU A 248 7.12 -26.27 -8.88
CA GLU A 248 7.18 -26.20 -7.42
C GLU A 248 6.03 -25.40 -6.80
N ALA A 249 5.39 -24.52 -7.58
CA ALA A 249 4.33 -23.65 -7.07
C ALA A 249 3.02 -24.40 -6.81
N PRO A 250 2.27 -24.00 -5.76
CA PRO A 250 0.87 -24.38 -5.60
C PRO A 250 0.03 -24.06 -6.85
N GLU A 251 -1.03 -24.84 -7.10
CA GLU A 251 -1.87 -24.70 -8.31
C GLU A 251 -2.42 -23.28 -8.50
N ASP A 252 -2.77 -22.60 -7.40
CA ASP A 252 -3.28 -21.22 -7.42
C ASP A 252 -2.20 -20.16 -7.77
N VAL A 253 -0.93 -20.48 -7.58
CA VAL A 253 0.22 -19.61 -7.91
C VAL A 253 0.80 -19.94 -9.28
N ALA A 254 0.76 -21.20 -9.71
CA ALA A 254 1.32 -21.67 -10.99
C ALA A 254 0.78 -20.87 -12.19
N TYR A 255 -0.52 -20.53 -12.20
CA TYR A 255 -1.11 -19.68 -13.23
C TYR A 255 -0.45 -18.30 -13.30
N ALA A 256 -0.14 -17.68 -12.15
CA ALA A 256 0.53 -16.38 -12.11
C ALA A 256 1.99 -16.46 -12.58
N VAL A 257 2.68 -17.58 -12.30
CA VAL A 257 4.03 -17.86 -12.82
C VAL A 257 4.01 -17.94 -14.34
N VAL A 258 3.09 -18.74 -14.90
CA VAL A 258 2.95 -18.92 -16.35
C VAL A 258 2.56 -17.62 -17.05
N ASP A 259 1.64 -16.84 -16.48
CA ASP A 259 1.27 -15.52 -17.01
C ASP A 259 2.48 -14.56 -16.99
N CYS A 260 3.24 -14.54 -15.90
CA CYS A 260 4.46 -13.74 -15.80
C CYS A 260 5.48 -14.08 -16.91
N LEU A 261 5.76 -15.37 -17.12
CA LEU A 261 6.66 -15.82 -18.18
C LEU A 261 6.13 -15.50 -19.58
N THR A 262 4.82 -15.65 -19.79
CA THR A 262 4.16 -15.31 -21.06
C THR A 262 4.31 -13.82 -21.37
N GLN A 263 4.15 -12.97 -20.36
CA GLN A 263 4.34 -11.53 -20.50
C GLN A 263 5.78 -11.15 -20.87
N TRP A 264 6.76 -11.97 -20.52
CA TRP A 264 8.18 -11.73 -20.81
C TRP A 264 8.64 -12.24 -22.18
N LEU A 265 7.85 -13.07 -22.87
CA LEU A 265 8.23 -13.68 -24.16
C LEU A 265 8.66 -12.64 -25.21
N ASP A 266 7.92 -11.53 -25.33
CA ASP A 266 8.27 -10.45 -26.26
C ASP A 266 9.61 -9.79 -25.90
N GLY A 267 9.94 -9.74 -24.61
CA GLY A 267 11.24 -9.29 -24.13
C GLY A 267 12.35 -10.27 -24.45
N PHE A 268 12.10 -11.57 -24.28
CA PHE A 268 13.06 -12.63 -24.61
C PHE A 268 13.45 -12.63 -26.09
N ARG A 269 12.48 -12.39 -26.99
CA ARG A 269 12.73 -12.25 -28.43
C ARG A 269 13.64 -11.08 -28.79
N LYS A 270 13.76 -10.09 -27.91
CA LYS A 270 14.57 -8.88 -28.10
C LYS A 270 15.93 -8.97 -27.39
N LEU A 271 16.21 -10.06 -26.68
CA LEU A 271 17.51 -10.28 -26.06
C LEU A 271 18.58 -10.35 -27.13
N LYS A 272 19.63 -9.56 -26.95
CA LYS A 272 20.81 -9.58 -27.82
C LYS A 272 21.92 -10.47 -27.27
N ASP A 273 21.83 -10.85 -26.00
CA ASP A 273 22.78 -11.75 -25.35
C ASP A 273 22.51 -13.19 -25.82
N VAL A 274 23.44 -13.68 -26.64
CA VAL A 274 23.37 -15.03 -27.24
C VAL A 274 23.47 -16.12 -26.17
N ALA A 275 24.30 -15.94 -25.14
CA ALA A 275 24.47 -16.93 -24.09
C ALA A 275 23.20 -17.05 -23.23
N LEU A 276 22.57 -15.92 -22.91
CA LEU A 276 21.29 -15.89 -22.20
C LEU A 276 20.18 -16.53 -23.02
N MET A 277 20.11 -16.25 -24.33
CA MET A 277 19.13 -16.87 -25.23
C MET A 277 19.28 -18.39 -25.28
N GLU A 278 20.49 -18.93 -25.39
CA GLU A 278 20.72 -20.37 -25.40
C GLU A 278 20.35 -21.02 -24.05
N LYS A 279 20.68 -20.38 -22.91
CA LYS A 279 20.24 -20.84 -21.57
C LYS A 279 18.70 -20.88 -21.46
N LEU A 280 18.02 -19.85 -21.96
CA LEU A 280 16.56 -19.77 -22.00
C LEU A 280 15.94 -20.86 -22.89
N LYS A 281 16.50 -21.10 -24.09
CA LYS A 281 16.05 -22.18 -24.97
C LYS A 281 16.17 -23.54 -24.30
N ALA A 282 17.31 -23.83 -23.67
CA ALA A 282 17.53 -25.08 -22.95
C ALA A 282 16.50 -25.28 -21.83
N LEU A 283 16.24 -24.24 -21.02
CA LEU A 283 15.23 -24.28 -19.96
C LEU A 283 13.81 -24.50 -20.49
N ILE A 284 13.42 -23.75 -21.54
CA ILE A 284 12.10 -23.91 -22.15
C ILE A 284 11.95 -25.32 -22.74
N GLN A 285 13.00 -25.84 -23.38
CA GLN A 285 12.98 -27.17 -23.96
C GLN A 285 12.85 -28.25 -22.88
N GLU A 286 13.59 -28.14 -21.77
CA GLU A 286 13.43 -29.03 -20.61
C GLU A 286 11.97 -29.07 -20.13
N PHE A 287 11.29 -27.92 -20.06
CA PHE A 287 9.89 -27.82 -19.66
C PHE A 287 8.86 -28.32 -20.69
N ILE A 288 9.12 -28.21 -22.00
CA ILE A 288 8.19 -28.68 -23.04
C ILE A 288 8.29 -30.21 -23.23
N THR A 289 9.46 -30.78 -22.94
CA THR A 289 9.71 -32.22 -23.16
C THR A 289 9.22 -33.09 -21.99
N HIS A 290 8.81 -32.48 -20.88
CA HIS A 290 8.24 -33.10 -19.69
C HIS A 290 6.76 -32.75 -19.53
#